data_AF-A0A951XDJ9-F1
#
_entry.id   AF-A0A951XDJ9-F1
#
_cell.length_a   1.000
_cell.length_b   1.000
_cell.length_c   1.000
_cell.angle_alpha   90.00
_cell.angle_beta   90.00
_cell.angle_gamma   90.00
#
_symmetry.space_group_name_H-M   'P 1'
#
loop_
_entity.id
_entity.type
_entity.pdbx_description
1 polymer ?
#
loop_
_entity_poly.entity_id
_entity_poly.type
_entity_poly.pdbx_seq_one_letter_code
_entity_poly.pdbx_strand_id
1 'polypeptide(L)'
;ETEREVARIYQAYGKSDSFGRAEDDTAHASTKKNREAMYAFFQKHLNNPGSSEDEVTDTLSQQDLQVTPTGQLATSLKTETIFSLNKTHTEQLLSKLQNARQDLNSHLKRVTQEAKYLSGYWTPLWVDKPVFTGRFQKEGYVIEKYFLKGEGDYVIPYLLLKPEHSNQKAVIYLDPSGKQTELKDEGELVWFVKNGFTVLAPDLVGQGEMGPGVFHGDSYIKGVSYNVWFASMLVGRSIVGTRAADVVRLTRLLKRDYAPQEILALAKKDLCPVLLHAAAFDAPLDKIALVEPYTSYSTIALQRYYFPGFVHSLVPGALTAYDLPDLAAGFAPRKLLIVSPTDGEGDWATAGLIDRDFSVIRRNYEVNNAVERFITSPHGANENHYLLYEEWLK
;
A
#
# COMPACT_ATOMS: atom_id res chain seq x y z
N GLU A 1 -3.98 -18.27 -28.96
CA GLU A 1 -2.67 -17.63 -29.21
C GLU A 1 -1.53 -18.61 -29.03
N THR A 2 -1.35 -19.18 -27.84
CA THR A 2 -0.29 -20.14 -27.48
C THR A 2 -0.13 -21.33 -28.44
N GLU A 3 -1.22 -22.01 -28.83
CA GLU A 3 -1.15 -23.13 -29.78
C GLU A 3 -0.50 -22.74 -31.10
N ARG A 4 -0.92 -21.59 -31.66
CA ARG A 4 -0.41 -21.09 -32.95
C ARG A 4 1.08 -20.79 -32.87
N GLU A 5 1.56 -20.27 -31.74
CA GLU A 5 2.97 -19.98 -31.52
C GLU A 5 3.80 -21.26 -31.42
N VAL A 6 3.36 -22.22 -30.62
CA VAL A 6 4.07 -23.49 -30.44
C VAL A 6 4.08 -24.32 -31.73
N ALA A 7 2.95 -24.39 -32.45
CA ALA A 7 2.85 -25.14 -33.70
C ALA A 7 3.87 -24.69 -34.75
N ARG A 8 4.14 -23.38 -34.84
CA ARG A 8 5.14 -22.82 -35.77
C ARG A 8 6.57 -23.28 -35.45
N ILE A 9 6.90 -23.46 -34.18
CA ILE A 9 8.20 -23.98 -33.75
C ILE A 9 8.36 -25.42 -34.26
N TYR A 10 7.38 -26.29 -34.01
CA TYR A 10 7.42 -27.67 -34.48
C TYR A 10 7.45 -27.79 -36.00
N GLN A 11 6.71 -26.92 -36.70
CA GLN A 11 6.76 -26.84 -38.17
C GLN A 11 8.15 -26.47 -38.69
N ALA A 12 8.85 -25.52 -38.05
CA ALA A 12 10.19 -25.10 -38.48
C ALA A 12 11.22 -26.24 -38.39
N TYR A 13 11.05 -27.19 -37.47
CA TYR A 13 11.89 -28.38 -37.36
C TYR A 13 11.45 -29.54 -38.27
N GLY A 14 10.41 -29.36 -39.10
CA GLY A 14 9.83 -30.45 -39.90
C GLY A 14 9.17 -31.53 -39.04
N LYS A 15 8.67 -31.16 -37.86
CA LYS A 15 8.10 -32.07 -36.84
C LYS A 15 6.67 -31.67 -36.46
N SER A 16 5.88 -31.20 -37.42
CA SER A 16 4.48 -30.79 -37.18
C SER A 16 3.64 -31.86 -36.46
N ASP A 17 3.86 -33.14 -36.76
CA ASP A 17 3.13 -34.27 -36.14
C ASP A 17 3.54 -34.59 -34.69
N SER A 18 4.52 -33.85 -34.15
CA SER A 18 4.99 -33.96 -32.76
C SER A 18 4.36 -32.93 -31.82
N PHE A 19 3.40 -32.15 -32.32
CA PHE A 19 2.58 -31.23 -31.53
C PHE A 19 1.10 -31.49 -31.79
N GLY A 20 0.28 -31.40 -30.75
CA GLY A 20 -1.16 -31.55 -30.82
C GLY A 20 -1.84 -30.84 -29.66
N ARG A 21 -3.16 -30.59 -29.81
CA ARG A 21 -3.99 -29.95 -28.80
C ARG A 21 -5.19 -30.82 -28.45
N ALA A 22 -5.43 -30.96 -27.16
CA ALA A 22 -6.70 -31.43 -26.61
C ALA A 22 -7.24 -30.35 -25.68
N GLU A 23 -8.53 -30.07 -25.78
CA GLU A 23 -9.22 -29.08 -24.96
C GLU A 23 -10.55 -29.63 -24.48
N ASP A 24 -10.95 -29.26 -23.28
CA ASP A 24 -12.25 -29.59 -22.71
C ASP A 24 -12.73 -28.43 -21.85
N ASP A 25 -14.04 -28.27 -21.72
CA ASP A 25 -14.64 -27.11 -21.05
C ASP A 25 -14.84 -27.39 -19.56
N THR A 26 -13.89 -26.93 -18.74
CA THR A 26 -13.92 -27.07 -17.28
C THR A 26 -13.01 -26.04 -16.62
N ALA A 27 -13.06 -25.94 -15.29
CA ALA A 27 -12.12 -25.14 -14.49
C ALA A 27 -10.77 -25.88 -14.31
N HIS A 28 -10.19 -25.88 -13.11
CA HIS A 28 -8.99 -26.66 -12.80
C HIS A 28 -9.32 -28.14 -12.59
N ALA A 29 -9.51 -28.89 -13.68
CA ALA A 29 -9.77 -30.33 -13.63
C ALA A 29 -9.03 -31.13 -14.71
N SER A 30 -8.71 -32.37 -14.36
CA SER A 30 -8.27 -33.38 -15.32
C SER A 30 -9.53 -34.08 -15.83
N THR A 31 -10.06 -33.67 -16.98
CA THR A 31 -11.27 -34.29 -17.55
C THR A 31 -10.98 -35.62 -18.22
N LYS A 32 -12.01 -36.43 -18.45
CA LYS A 32 -11.88 -37.68 -19.22
C LYS A 32 -11.21 -37.43 -20.57
N LYS A 33 -11.68 -36.45 -21.34
CA LYS A 33 -11.12 -36.08 -22.65
C LYS A 33 -9.63 -35.70 -22.57
N ASN A 34 -9.25 -34.90 -21.57
CA ASN A 34 -7.86 -34.49 -21.38
C ASN A 34 -6.97 -35.69 -20.98
N ARG A 35 -7.47 -36.58 -20.13
CA ARG A 35 -6.78 -37.81 -19.72
C ARG A 35 -6.56 -38.75 -20.92
N GLU A 36 -7.59 -39.04 -21.69
CA GLU A 36 -7.50 -39.93 -22.85
C GLU A 36 -6.54 -39.38 -23.92
N ALA A 37 -6.55 -38.06 -24.16
CA ALA A 37 -5.59 -37.42 -25.05
C ALA A 37 -4.14 -37.53 -24.52
N MET A 38 -3.95 -37.34 -23.21
CA MET A 38 -2.65 -37.53 -22.57
C MET A 38 -2.18 -38.99 -22.66
N TYR A 39 -3.07 -39.97 -22.45
CA TYR A 39 -2.76 -41.39 -22.59
C TYR A 39 -2.31 -41.71 -24.02
N ALA A 40 -3.06 -41.29 -25.03
CA ALA A 40 -2.72 -41.47 -26.44
C ALA A 40 -1.37 -40.83 -26.80
N PHE A 41 -1.08 -39.64 -26.25
CA PHE A 41 0.21 -38.98 -26.44
C PHE A 41 1.37 -39.83 -25.91
N PHE A 42 1.32 -40.26 -24.66
CA PHE A 42 2.39 -41.07 -24.08
C PHE A 42 2.49 -42.45 -24.73
N GLN A 43 1.36 -43.06 -25.13
CA GLN A 43 1.37 -44.33 -25.87
C GLN A 43 2.13 -44.22 -27.19
N LYS A 44 1.83 -43.19 -27.99
CA LYS A 44 2.53 -42.93 -29.26
C LYS A 44 4.03 -42.70 -29.05
N HIS A 45 4.40 -41.88 -28.08
CA HIS A 45 5.79 -41.43 -27.94
C HIS A 45 6.70 -42.35 -27.11
N LEU A 46 6.12 -43.19 -26.24
CA LEU A 46 6.84 -44.19 -25.46
C LEU A 46 6.69 -45.61 -26.03
N ASN A 47 6.04 -45.77 -27.18
CA ASN A 47 5.67 -47.08 -27.76
C ASN A 47 4.96 -47.99 -26.75
N ASN A 48 4.07 -47.41 -25.92
CA ASN A 48 3.33 -48.16 -24.92
C ASN A 48 2.04 -48.72 -25.58
N PRO A 49 1.88 -50.04 -25.74
CA PRO A 49 0.68 -50.62 -26.36
C PRO A 49 -0.53 -50.52 -25.43
N GLY A 50 -1.75 -50.50 -25.99
CA GLY A 50 -2.99 -50.54 -25.20
C GLY A 50 -4.08 -49.61 -25.71
N SER A 51 -5.16 -49.48 -24.92
CA SER A 51 -6.23 -48.51 -25.14
C SER A 51 -5.88 -47.17 -24.51
N SER A 52 -6.21 -46.07 -25.16
CA SER A 52 -6.13 -44.73 -24.57
C SER A 52 -7.41 -44.32 -23.86
N GLU A 53 -8.40 -45.21 -23.75
CA GLU A 53 -9.64 -44.96 -23.04
C GLU A 53 -9.40 -44.85 -21.54
N ASP A 54 -10.10 -43.91 -20.90
CA ASP A 54 -10.02 -43.74 -19.47
C ASP A 54 -10.91 -44.76 -18.77
N GLU A 55 -10.27 -45.59 -17.96
CA GLU A 55 -10.90 -46.65 -17.19
C GLU A 55 -11.16 -46.19 -15.75
N VAL A 56 -12.23 -46.71 -15.16
CA VAL A 56 -12.48 -46.48 -13.73
C VAL A 56 -11.47 -47.30 -12.93
N THR A 57 -10.55 -46.61 -12.25
CA THR A 57 -9.54 -47.24 -11.40
C THR A 57 -9.85 -47.00 -9.92
N ASP A 58 -9.49 -47.95 -9.07
CA ASP A 58 -9.50 -47.74 -7.62
C ASP A 58 -8.48 -46.64 -7.25
N THR A 59 -8.94 -45.63 -6.52
CA THR A 59 -8.07 -44.59 -5.98
C THR A 59 -7.76 -44.89 -4.52
N LEU A 60 -6.52 -44.61 -4.11
CA LEU A 60 -6.14 -44.62 -2.69
C LEU A 60 -7.06 -43.70 -1.88
N SER A 61 -7.45 -44.14 -0.69
CA SER A 61 -8.22 -43.28 0.21
C SER A 61 -7.37 -42.08 0.65
N GLN A 62 -8.01 -41.01 1.14
CA GLN A 62 -7.28 -39.88 1.69
C GLN A 62 -6.34 -40.32 2.82
N GLN A 63 -6.71 -41.34 3.60
CA GLN A 63 -5.88 -41.89 4.67
C GLN A 63 -4.67 -42.65 4.12
N ASP A 64 -4.83 -43.42 3.04
CA ASP A 64 -3.71 -44.11 2.38
C ASP A 64 -2.72 -43.11 1.76
N LEU A 65 -3.20 -41.94 1.34
CA LEU A 65 -2.40 -40.85 0.82
C LEU A 65 -1.70 -40.01 1.91
N GLN A 66 -2.07 -40.16 3.18
CA GLN A 66 -1.46 -39.41 4.28
C GLN A 66 -0.12 -40.04 4.68
N VAL A 67 0.97 -39.36 4.30
CA VAL A 67 2.32 -39.74 4.72
C VAL A 67 2.61 -39.36 6.18
N THR A 68 1.90 -38.37 6.73
CA THR A 68 2.05 -37.92 8.12
C THR A 68 0.75 -38.01 8.91
N PRO A 69 0.78 -38.09 10.26
CA PRO A 69 -0.43 -38.31 11.08
C PRO A 69 -1.55 -37.29 10.88
N THR A 70 -1.23 -36.07 10.46
CA THR A 70 -2.22 -35.00 10.19
C THR A 70 -2.41 -34.73 8.69
N GLY A 71 -1.69 -35.44 7.82
CA GLY A 71 -1.57 -35.14 6.39
C GLY A 71 -0.82 -33.84 6.07
N GLN A 72 -0.26 -33.15 7.07
CA GLN A 72 0.47 -31.88 6.90
C GLN A 72 1.84 -31.95 7.59
N LEU A 73 2.89 -31.57 6.88
CA LEU A 73 4.26 -31.52 7.43
C LEU A 73 4.35 -30.58 8.64
N ALA A 74 3.74 -29.39 8.53
CA ALA A 74 3.85 -28.34 9.55
C ALA A 74 3.29 -28.76 10.92
N THR A 75 2.21 -29.52 10.96
CA THR A 75 1.60 -29.99 12.22
C THR A 75 2.12 -31.34 12.67
N SER A 76 2.71 -32.13 11.78
CA SER A 76 3.26 -33.46 12.10
C SER A 76 4.72 -33.44 12.55
N LEU A 77 5.56 -32.54 12.00
CA LEU A 77 7.02 -32.62 12.14
C LEU A 77 7.67 -31.39 12.79
N LYS A 78 6.86 -30.46 13.37
CA LYS A 78 7.34 -29.20 13.98
C LYS A 78 8.33 -28.46 13.07
N THR A 79 8.02 -28.35 11.78
CA THR A 79 8.90 -27.74 10.78
C THR A 79 8.83 -26.22 10.83
N GLU A 80 9.87 -25.57 10.32
CA GLU A 80 9.81 -24.17 9.96
C GLU A 80 8.70 -23.93 8.92
N THR A 81 8.08 -22.75 8.99
CA THR A 81 7.05 -22.26 8.08
C THR A 81 7.61 -21.06 7.31
N ILE A 82 6.99 -20.69 6.19
CA ILE A 82 7.34 -19.44 5.50
C ILE A 82 7.29 -18.24 6.45
N PHE A 83 6.31 -18.22 7.37
CA PHE A 83 6.21 -17.19 8.38
C PHE A 83 7.41 -17.19 9.36
N SER A 84 7.77 -18.34 9.95
CA SER A 84 8.86 -18.39 10.92
C SER A 84 10.21 -18.04 10.28
N LEU A 85 10.45 -18.47 9.04
CA LEU A 85 11.62 -18.06 8.27
C LEU A 85 11.64 -16.53 8.02
N ASN A 86 10.52 -15.95 7.58
CA ASN A 86 10.40 -14.51 7.37
C ASN A 86 10.57 -13.72 8.68
N LYS A 87 10.02 -14.23 9.79
CA LYS A 87 10.16 -13.62 11.11
C LYS A 87 11.63 -13.58 11.54
N THR A 88 12.34 -14.71 11.47
CA THR A 88 13.77 -14.78 11.81
C THR A 88 14.60 -13.83 10.92
N HIS A 89 14.31 -13.78 9.62
CA HIS A 89 14.99 -12.84 8.73
C HIS A 89 14.70 -11.38 9.10
N THR A 90 13.44 -11.06 9.40
CA THR A 90 13.01 -9.72 9.82
C THR A 90 13.71 -9.28 11.11
N GLU A 91 13.82 -10.15 12.12
CA GLU A 91 14.52 -9.85 13.37
C GLU A 91 16.01 -9.47 13.14
N GLN A 92 16.66 -10.10 12.15
CA GLN A 92 18.03 -9.72 11.76
C GLN A 92 18.07 -8.34 11.10
N LEU A 93 17.10 -8.01 10.24
CA LEU A 93 16.99 -6.69 9.63
C LEU A 93 16.74 -5.60 10.67
N LEU A 94 15.84 -5.84 11.63
CA LEU A 94 15.55 -4.89 12.71
C LEU A 94 16.77 -4.66 13.60
N SER A 95 17.58 -5.69 13.86
CA SER A 95 18.84 -5.56 14.58
C SER A 95 19.83 -4.66 13.82
N LYS A 96 19.91 -4.79 12.49
CA LYS A 96 20.73 -3.91 11.63
C LYS A 96 20.21 -2.47 11.65
N LEU A 97 18.90 -2.25 11.58
CA LEU A 97 18.29 -0.93 11.69
C LEU A 97 18.59 -0.29 13.05
N GLN A 98 18.47 -1.06 14.14
CA GLN A 98 18.77 -0.55 15.48
C GLN A 98 20.24 -0.14 15.65
N ASN A 99 21.16 -0.87 15.02
CA ASN A 99 22.57 -0.48 14.95
C ASN A 99 22.77 0.79 14.10
N ALA A 100 22.09 0.90 12.96
CA ALA A 100 22.15 2.10 12.12
C ALA A 100 21.63 3.35 12.85
N ARG A 101 20.56 3.21 13.64
CA ARG A 101 19.96 4.27 14.48
C ARG A 101 20.89 4.78 15.60
N GLN A 102 22.03 4.12 15.88
CA GLN A 102 23.00 4.65 16.84
C GLN A 102 23.58 5.99 16.35
N ASP A 103 23.89 6.09 15.04
CA ASP A 103 24.18 7.35 14.36
C ASP A 103 22.93 7.84 13.60
N LEU A 104 22.02 8.46 14.37
CA LEU A 104 20.70 8.84 13.91
C LEU A 104 20.76 9.84 12.72
N ASN A 105 21.65 10.83 12.77
CA ASN A 105 21.76 11.84 11.72
C ASN A 105 22.18 11.20 10.39
N SER A 106 23.21 10.36 10.40
CA SER A 106 23.65 9.66 9.18
C SER A 106 22.61 8.66 8.69
N HIS A 107 21.92 7.96 9.61
CA HIS A 107 20.85 7.04 9.25
C HIS A 107 19.69 7.75 8.54
N LEU A 108 19.13 8.81 9.13
CA LEU A 108 17.97 9.52 8.58
C LEU A 108 18.27 10.18 7.21
N LYS A 109 19.50 10.64 6.98
CA LYS A 109 19.94 11.11 5.65
C LYS A 109 19.87 10.00 4.60
N ARG A 110 20.27 8.77 4.95
CA ARG A 110 20.18 7.61 4.04
C ARG A 110 18.74 7.14 3.85
N VAL A 111 17.94 7.13 4.91
CA VAL A 111 16.54 6.68 4.89
C VAL A 111 15.75 7.33 3.75
N THR A 112 15.90 8.64 3.54
CA THR A 112 15.20 9.35 2.46
C THR A 112 15.58 8.83 1.07
N GLN A 113 16.87 8.62 0.82
CA GLN A 113 17.37 8.13 -0.47
C GLN A 113 16.95 6.68 -0.71
N GLU A 114 17.07 5.83 0.31
CA GLU A 114 16.69 4.42 0.25
C GLU A 114 15.18 4.26 0.08
N ALA A 115 14.38 5.09 0.75
CA ALA A 115 12.92 5.09 0.58
C ALA A 115 12.51 5.51 -0.83
N LYS A 116 13.19 6.50 -1.46
CA LYS A 116 12.95 6.83 -2.88
C LYS A 116 13.29 5.66 -3.79
N TYR A 117 14.43 5.01 -3.56
CA TYR A 117 14.90 3.87 -4.36
C TYR A 117 13.98 2.64 -4.22
N LEU A 118 13.76 2.16 -3.00
CA LEU A 118 13.00 0.93 -2.73
C LEU A 118 11.51 1.05 -3.06
N SER A 119 10.92 2.25 -2.96
CA SER A 119 9.53 2.48 -3.38
C SER A 119 9.36 2.60 -4.90
N GLY A 120 10.46 2.66 -5.67
CA GLY A 120 10.42 2.98 -7.10
C GLY A 120 9.74 4.32 -7.38
N TYR A 121 9.95 5.29 -6.48
CA TYR A 121 9.38 6.63 -6.58
C TYR A 121 9.92 7.35 -7.81
N TRP A 122 9.02 7.89 -8.63
CA TRP A 122 9.37 8.76 -9.74
C TRP A 122 9.10 10.20 -9.35
N THR A 123 10.17 11.00 -9.33
CA THR A 123 10.05 12.41 -8.98
C THR A 123 9.19 13.11 -10.04
N PRO A 124 8.07 13.74 -9.67
CA PRO A 124 7.29 14.53 -10.62
C PRO A 124 8.12 15.75 -11.03
N LEU A 125 8.52 15.86 -12.30
CA LEU A 125 9.32 16.98 -12.78
C LEU A 125 8.47 18.22 -13.11
N TRP A 126 7.23 17.99 -13.55
CA TRP A 126 6.24 19.01 -13.87
C TRP A 126 4.90 18.68 -13.24
N VAL A 127 4.07 19.70 -13.06
CA VAL A 127 2.67 19.58 -12.62
C VAL A 127 1.81 20.15 -13.74
N ASP A 128 1.02 19.28 -14.37
CA ASP A 128 0.09 19.70 -15.43
C ASP A 128 -0.95 20.70 -14.93
N LYS A 129 -1.63 21.38 -15.86
CA LYS A 129 -2.78 22.22 -15.50
C LYS A 129 -3.95 21.33 -15.14
N PRO A 130 -4.63 21.57 -14.01
CA PRO A 130 -5.81 20.80 -13.64
C PRO A 130 -6.99 21.13 -14.56
N VAL A 131 -7.83 20.15 -14.82
CA VAL A 131 -9.07 20.30 -15.61
C VAL A 131 -10.22 20.50 -14.64
N PHE A 132 -10.88 21.67 -14.70
CA PHE A 132 -12.08 21.96 -13.93
C PHE A 132 -13.29 21.19 -14.48
N THR A 133 -14.07 20.55 -13.60
CA THR A 133 -15.21 19.70 -14.01
C THR A 133 -16.52 20.03 -13.32
N GLY A 134 -16.54 20.99 -12.40
CA GLY A 134 -17.78 21.45 -11.78
C GLY A 134 -17.56 22.18 -10.46
N ARG A 135 -18.62 22.85 -10.00
CA ARG A 135 -18.62 23.62 -8.75
C ARG A 135 -19.97 23.50 -8.06
N PHE A 136 -19.96 23.41 -6.73
CA PHE A 136 -21.13 23.47 -5.86
C PHE A 136 -20.95 24.58 -4.84
N GLN A 137 -21.93 25.49 -4.77
CA GLN A 137 -21.98 26.49 -3.72
C GLN A 137 -22.49 25.88 -2.42
N LYS A 138 -21.84 26.20 -1.30
CA LYS A 138 -22.28 25.88 0.06
C LYS A 138 -22.32 27.18 0.88
N GLU A 139 -22.90 27.11 2.06
CA GLU A 139 -22.87 28.23 3.00
C GLU A 139 -21.45 28.37 3.59
N GLY A 140 -20.81 29.54 3.39
CA GLY A 140 -19.47 29.86 3.90
C GLY A 140 -18.28 29.29 3.12
N TYR A 141 -18.50 28.48 2.09
CA TYR A 141 -17.44 27.93 1.24
C TYR A 141 -17.98 27.42 -0.12
N VAL A 142 -17.07 27.09 -1.03
CA VAL A 142 -17.38 26.48 -2.33
C VAL A 142 -16.60 25.18 -2.51
N ILE A 143 -17.22 24.19 -3.17
CA ILE A 143 -16.58 22.93 -3.55
C ILE A 143 -16.36 22.95 -5.06
N GLU A 144 -15.10 22.87 -5.51
CA GLU A 144 -14.74 22.73 -6.91
C GLU A 144 -14.24 21.31 -7.19
N LYS A 145 -14.56 20.77 -8.37
CA LYS A 145 -14.11 19.46 -8.84
C LYS A 145 -13.06 19.62 -9.93
N TYR A 146 -12.03 18.80 -9.84
CA TYR A 146 -10.94 18.81 -10.81
C TYR A 146 -10.41 17.42 -11.12
N PHE A 147 -9.73 17.31 -12.26
CA PHE A 147 -8.80 16.22 -12.57
C PHE A 147 -7.39 16.79 -12.74
N LEU A 148 -6.39 16.12 -12.16
CA LEU A 148 -4.97 16.36 -12.45
C LEU A 148 -4.38 15.16 -13.18
N LYS A 149 -3.46 15.35 -14.13
CA LYS A 149 -2.76 14.22 -14.75
C LYS A 149 -1.81 13.56 -13.75
N GLY A 150 -1.86 12.23 -13.64
CA GLY A 150 -0.91 11.42 -12.88
C GLY A 150 0.42 11.23 -13.62
N GLU A 151 1.22 10.26 -13.20
CA GLU A 151 2.50 9.98 -13.88
C GLU A 151 2.37 9.22 -15.20
N GLY A 152 1.24 8.56 -15.45
CA GLY A 152 0.97 7.78 -16.66
C GLY A 152 -0.36 8.16 -17.29
N ASP A 153 -1.03 7.16 -17.87
CA ASP A 153 -2.32 7.33 -18.57
C ASP A 153 -3.52 7.28 -17.61
N TYR A 154 -3.39 7.95 -16.46
CA TYR A 154 -4.47 8.10 -15.48
C TYR A 154 -4.57 9.54 -14.99
N VAL A 155 -5.74 9.88 -14.46
CA VAL A 155 -6.01 11.17 -13.81
C VAL A 155 -6.23 10.97 -12.32
N ILE A 156 -6.00 12.02 -11.54
CA ILE A 156 -6.25 12.10 -10.11
C ILE A 156 -7.46 13.02 -9.94
N PRO A 157 -8.67 12.49 -9.70
CA PRO A 157 -9.81 13.29 -9.30
C PRO A 157 -9.54 13.92 -7.94
N TYR A 158 -9.86 15.20 -7.79
CA TYR A 158 -9.84 15.82 -6.47
C TYR A 158 -10.95 16.86 -6.30
N LEU A 159 -11.33 17.05 -5.05
CA LEU A 159 -12.15 18.16 -4.61
C LEU A 159 -11.25 19.25 -4.04
N LEU A 160 -11.61 20.50 -4.33
CA LEU A 160 -11.00 21.66 -3.72
C LEU A 160 -12.10 22.47 -3.02
N LEU A 161 -12.09 22.43 -1.69
CA LEU A 161 -12.98 23.21 -0.85
C LEU A 161 -12.28 24.54 -0.55
N LYS A 162 -12.93 25.64 -0.93
CA LYS A 162 -12.37 26.99 -0.77
C LYS A 162 -13.26 27.77 0.19
N PRO A 163 -12.73 28.23 1.32
CA PRO A 163 -13.48 29.00 2.29
C PRO A 163 -13.78 30.38 1.74
N GLU A 164 -14.90 30.97 2.16
CA GLU A 164 -15.20 32.39 1.88
C GLU A 164 -14.18 33.30 2.56
N HIS A 165 -13.79 32.96 3.80
CA HIS A 165 -12.77 33.67 4.57
C HIS A 165 -11.55 32.77 4.78
N SER A 166 -10.50 32.99 4.00
CA SER A 166 -9.28 32.18 4.06
C SER A 166 -8.34 32.62 5.19
N ASN A 167 -7.78 31.64 5.90
CA ASN A 167 -6.67 31.81 6.83
C ASN A 167 -5.28 31.71 6.13
N GLN A 168 -5.27 31.67 4.79
CA GLN A 168 -4.10 31.49 3.92
C GLN A 168 -3.33 30.18 4.11
N LYS A 169 -3.92 29.16 4.74
CA LYS A 169 -3.35 27.81 4.87
C LYS A 169 -4.12 26.81 4.02
N ALA A 170 -3.44 25.75 3.60
CA ALA A 170 -4.04 24.66 2.84
C ALA A 170 -3.82 23.31 3.53
N VAL A 171 -4.77 22.39 3.38
CA VAL A 171 -4.70 21.01 3.87
C VAL A 171 -4.90 20.05 2.70
N ILE A 172 -3.99 19.10 2.52
CA ILE A 172 -4.26 17.89 1.74
C ILE A 172 -4.82 16.83 2.65
N TYR A 173 -5.98 16.28 2.31
CA TYR A 173 -6.69 15.31 3.11
C TYR A 173 -6.80 13.99 2.37
N LEU A 174 -6.17 12.94 2.92
CA LEU A 174 -6.07 11.61 2.31
C LEU A 174 -6.88 10.60 3.12
N ASP A 175 -8.01 10.14 2.55
CA ASP A 175 -8.88 9.13 3.16
C ASP A 175 -9.00 7.91 2.22
N PRO A 176 -8.70 6.68 2.69
CA PRO A 176 -8.89 5.47 1.91
C PRO A 176 -10.33 5.25 1.43
N SER A 177 -11.31 5.81 2.16
CA SER A 177 -12.73 5.73 1.80
C SER A 177 -13.10 6.64 0.62
N GLY A 178 -12.16 7.47 0.16
CA GLY A 178 -12.33 8.38 -0.96
C GLY A 178 -12.84 9.77 -0.57
N LYS A 179 -12.66 10.72 -1.50
CA LYS A 179 -12.81 12.17 -1.30
C LYS A 179 -14.20 12.66 -0.93
N GLN A 180 -15.24 11.84 -1.06
CA GLN A 180 -16.62 12.22 -0.75
C GLN A 180 -17.05 11.88 0.69
N THR A 181 -16.32 11.01 1.39
CA THR A 181 -16.76 10.39 2.65
C THR A 181 -17.05 11.41 3.75
N GLU A 182 -16.29 12.50 3.76
CA GLU A 182 -16.26 13.51 4.82
C GLU A 182 -16.90 14.84 4.43
N LEU A 183 -17.69 14.86 3.34
CA LEU A 183 -18.46 16.04 2.90
C LEU A 183 -19.78 16.24 3.68
N LYS A 184 -20.00 15.49 4.76
CA LYS A 184 -21.14 15.66 5.65
C LYS A 184 -20.96 16.93 6.48
N ASP A 185 -22.05 17.56 6.95
CA ASP A 185 -22.00 18.89 7.58
C ASP A 185 -21.10 19.01 8.82
N GLU A 186 -20.80 17.87 9.47
CA GLU A 186 -19.90 17.71 10.63
C GLU A 186 -18.64 16.89 10.33
N GLY A 187 -18.35 16.61 9.06
CA GLY A 187 -17.16 15.85 8.64
C GLY A 187 -15.87 16.67 8.72
N GLU A 188 -14.73 15.99 8.76
CA GLU A 188 -13.43 16.65 8.98
C GLU A 188 -13.06 17.63 7.85
N LEU A 189 -13.39 17.31 6.60
CA LEU A 189 -13.20 18.24 5.46
C LEU A 189 -13.97 19.54 5.66
N VAL A 190 -15.22 19.43 6.12
CA VAL A 190 -16.10 20.58 6.38
C VAL A 190 -15.60 21.38 7.58
N TRP A 191 -15.08 20.71 8.62
CA TRP A 191 -14.45 21.39 9.75
C TRP A 191 -13.24 22.23 9.32
N PHE A 192 -12.32 21.67 8.53
CA PHE A 192 -11.15 22.42 8.04
C PHE A 192 -11.56 23.63 7.19
N VAL A 193 -12.47 23.46 6.23
CA VAL A 193 -12.87 24.60 5.37
C VAL A 193 -13.61 25.67 6.17
N LYS A 194 -14.48 25.31 7.13
CA LYS A 194 -15.15 26.28 8.02
C LYS A 194 -14.16 27.03 8.93
N ASN A 195 -13.01 26.44 9.23
CA ASN A 195 -11.89 27.09 9.94
C ASN A 195 -10.94 27.87 9.02
N GLY A 196 -11.34 28.12 7.78
CA GLY A 196 -10.63 29.00 6.84
C GLY A 196 -9.51 28.33 6.05
N PHE A 197 -9.33 27.01 6.13
CA PHE A 197 -8.35 26.29 5.33
C PHE A 197 -8.86 26.04 3.91
N THR A 198 -7.99 26.16 2.91
CA THR A 198 -8.26 25.58 1.59
C THR A 198 -8.01 24.08 1.67
N VAL A 199 -9.00 23.24 1.37
CA VAL A 199 -8.87 21.79 1.53
C VAL A 199 -8.84 21.10 0.17
N LEU A 200 -7.80 20.32 -0.10
CA LEU A 200 -7.69 19.46 -1.27
C LEU A 200 -7.86 18.00 -0.85
N ALA A 201 -8.88 17.33 -1.40
CA ALA A 201 -9.16 15.92 -1.12
C ALA A 201 -9.13 15.11 -2.42
N PRO A 202 -8.07 14.31 -2.68
CA PRO A 202 -7.93 13.52 -3.89
C PRO A 202 -8.41 12.08 -3.71
N ASP A 203 -8.80 11.45 -4.83
CA ASP A 203 -8.84 10.00 -4.97
C ASP A 203 -7.55 9.55 -5.65
N LEU A 204 -6.60 9.02 -4.87
CA LEU A 204 -5.36 8.49 -5.41
C LEU A 204 -5.61 7.17 -6.16
N VAL A 205 -4.67 6.75 -7.02
CA VAL A 205 -4.81 5.50 -7.80
C VAL A 205 -5.18 4.31 -6.90
N GLY A 206 -6.24 3.59 -7.27
CA GLY A 206 -6.78 2.48 -6.47
C GLY A 206 -7.69 2.89 -5.30
N GLN A 207 -8.04 4.16 -5.14
CA GLN A 207 -8.98 4.66 -4.11
C GLN A 207 -10.15 5.42 -4.73
N GLY A 208 -11.31 5.42 -4.07
CA GLY A 208 -12.49 6.19 -4.49
C GLY A 208 -12.86 5.99 -5.95
N GLU A 209 -13.00 7.08 -6.73
CA GLU A 209 -13.28 7.03 -8.17
C GLU A 209 -12.19 6.33 -9.01
N MET A 210 -10.99 6.12 -8.44
CA MET A 210 -9.86 5.46 -9.09
C MET A 210 -9.68 4.00 -8.67
N GLY A 211 -10.61 3.42 -7.89
CA GLY A 211 -10.43 2.08 -7.36
C GLY A 211 -11.70 1.37 -6.87
N PRO A 212 -11.57 0.10 -6.46
CA PRO A 212 -10.39 -0.75 -6.62
C PRO A 212 -10.17 -1.23 -8.08
N GLY A 213 -11.04 -0.80 -9.01
CA GLY A 213 -11.03 -1.25 -10.40
C GLY A 213 -11.68 -2.62 -10.57
N VAL A 214 -11.72 -3.14 -11.80
CA VAL A 214 -12.30 -4.45 -12.13
C VAL A 214 -11.30 -5.60 -12.08
N PHE A 215 -10.00 -5.28 -12.08
CA PHE A 215 -8.95 -6.29 -12.04
C PHE A 215 -8.62 -6.65 -10.60
N HIS A 216 -8.86 -7.91 -10.24
CA HIS A 216 -8.54 -8.45 -8.91
C HIS A 216 -7.49 -9.56 -8.96
N GLY A 217 -7.42 -10.33 -10.05
CA GLY A 217 -6.56 -11.50 -10.16
C GLY A 217 -7.06 -12.70 -9.35
N ASP A 218 -6.26 -13.75 -9.31
CA ASP A 218 -6.51 -15.01 -8.58
C ASP A 218 -6.15 -14.93 -7.09
N SER A 219 -5.33 -13.96 -6.69
CA SER A 219 -4.94 -13.67 -5.32
C SER A 219 -5.73 -12.46 -4.78
N TYR A 220 -6.97 -12.72 -4.40
CA TYR A 220 -7.89 -11.73 -3.84
C TYR A 220 -8.32 -12.10 -2.43
N ILE A 221 -7.81 -11.38 -1.43
CA ILE A 221 -7.96 -11.74 -0.02
C ILE A 221 -8.67 -10.61 0.72
N LYS A 222 -9.81 -10.91 1.33
CA LYS A 222 -10.64 -9.95 2.10
C LYS A 222 -10.87 -8.61 1.39
N GLY A 223 -11.13 -8.63 0.08
CA GLY A 223 -11.41 -7.42 -0.70
C GLY A 223 -10.17 -6.72 -1.27
N VAL A 224 -8.98 -7.31 -1.15
CA VAL A 224 -7.71 -6.70 -1.59
C VAL A 224 -7.03 -7.58 -2.64
N SER A 225 -6.66 -6.98 -3.77
CA SER A 225 -5.90 -7.65 -4.82
C SER A 225 -4.41 -7.67 -4.50
N TYR A 226 -3.88 -8.85 -4.19
CA TYR A 226 -2.44 -9.06 -4.06
C TYR A 226 -1.76 -9.06 -5.42
N ASN A 227 -2.46 -9.44 -6.50
CA ASN A 227 -1.91 -9.38 -7.86
C ASN A 227 -1.50 -7.97 -8.26
N VAL A 228 -2.26 -6.93 -7.90
CA VAL A 228 -1.86 -5.53 -8.16
C VAL A 228 -0.60 -5.16 -7.39
N TRP A 229 -0.46 -5.64 -6.15
CA TRP A 229 0.75 -5.44 -5.36
C TRP A 229 1.95 -6.16 -5.99
N PHE A 230 1.82 -7.44 -6.35
CA PHE A 230 2.87 -8.20 -7.05
C PHE A 230 3.27 -7.56 -8.38
N ALA A 231 2.30 -7.10 -9.18
CA ALA A 231 2.55 -6.42 -10.44
C ALA A 231 3.41 -5.17 -10.24
N SER A 232 3.13 -4.38 -9.18
CA SER A 232 3.96 -3.22 -8.84
C SER A 232 5.41 -3.61 -8.55
N MET A 233 5.63 -4.72 -7.84
CA MET A 233 6.97 -5.25 -7.55
C MET A 233 7.71 -5.69 -8.82
N LEU A 234 7.02 -6.37 -9.73
CA LEU A 234 7.61 -6.90 -10.97
C LEU A 234 8.10 -5.78 -11.91
N VAL A 235 7.50 -4.58 -11.81
CA VAL A 235 7.97 -3.39 -12.55
C VAL A 235 8.95 -2.53 -11.74
N GLY A 236 9.44 -3.02 -10.60
CA GLY A 236 10.41 -2.34 -9.75
C GLY A 236 9.85 -1.15 -8.97
N ARG A 237 8.56 -1.19 -8.61
CA ARG A 237 7.85 -0.08 -7.96
C ARG A 237 7.03 -0.55 -6.77
N SER A 238 6.43 0.40 -6.08
CA SER A 238 5.35 0.15 -5.12
C SER A 238 4.17 1.09 -5.37
N ILE A 239 2.98 0.65 -4.94
CA ILE A 239 1.77 1.48 -4.95
C ILE A 239 1.99 2.71 -4.07
N VAL A 240 2.72 2.58 -2.96
CA VAL A 240 3.13 3.69 -2.07
C VAL A 240 3.96 4.72 -2.82
N GLY A 241 5.01 4.31 -3.55
CA GLY A 241 5.87 5.22 -4.30
C GLY A 241 5.11 6.01 -5.37
N THR A 242 4.18 5.33 -6.06
CA THR A 242 3.28 5.94 -7.06
C THR A 242 2.37 6.97 -6.41
N ARG A 243 1.65 6.59 -5.34
CA ARG A 243 0.74 7.48 -4.62
C ARG A 243 1.48 8.65 -3.94
N ALA A 244 2.70 8.44 -3.44
CA ALA A 244 3.52 9.50 -2.86
C ALA A 244 3.90 10.55 -3.91
N ALA A 245 4.23 10.14 -5.14
CA ALA A 245 4.46 11.06 -6.25
C ALA A 245 3.21 11.89 -6.59
N ASP A 246 2.03 11.30 -6.51
CA ASP A 246 0.77 12.02 -6.71
C ASP A 246 0.49 13.04 -5.61
N VAL A 247 0.77 12.72 -4.35
CA VAL A 247 0.72 13.70 -3.24
C VAL A 247 1.72 14.84 -3.47
N VAL A 248 2.93 14.56 -3.95
CA VAL A 248 3.92 15.59 -4.32
C VAL A 248 3.40 16.46 -5.48
N ARG A 249 2.73 15.90 -6.49
CA ARG A 249 2.09 16.68 -7.57
C ARG A 249 1.04 17.64 -7.02
N LEU A 250 0.17 17.15 -6.15
CA LEU A 250 -0.94 17.93 -5.58
C LEU A 250 -0.46 19.03 -4.61
N THR A 251 0.55 18.75 -3.78
CA THR A 251 1.16 19.79 -2.91
C THR A 251 1.83 20.90 -3.72
N ARG A 252 2.55 20.54 -4.80
CA ARG A 252 3.16 21.51 -5.70
C ARG A 252 2.11 22.30 -6.48
N LEU A 253 1.00 21.67 -6.88
CA LEU A 253 -0.15 22.34 -7.47
C LEU A 253 -0.69 23.42 -6.51
N LEU A 254 -0.95 23.05 -5.25
CA LEU A 254 -1.41 23.99 -4.23
C LEU A 254 -0.45 25.16 -4.05
N LYS A 255 0.85 24.86 -3.93
CA LYS A 255 1.89 25.89 -3.80
C LYS A 255 1.94 26.85 -4.98
N ARG A 256 1.82 26.33 -6.21
CA ARG A 256 1.90 27.11 -7.44
C ARG A 256 0.65 27.98 -7.67
N ASP A 257 -0.53 27.38 -7.53
CA ASP A 257 -1.78 28.00 -8.01
C ASP A 257 -2.51 28.78 -6.91
N TYR A 258 -2.25 28.48 -5.64
CA TYR A 258 -2.94 29.09 -4.50
C TYR A 258 -2.00 29.79 -3.51
N ALA A 259 -0.69 29.55 -3.61
CA ALA A 259 0.35 30.18 -2.79
C ALA A 259 0.01 30.32 -1.29
N PRO A 260 -0.45 29.24 -0.62
CA PRO A 260 -0.74 29.30 0.81
C PRO A 260 0.55 29.56 1.61
N GLN A 261 0.41 30.20 2.77
CA GLN A 261 1.49 30.43 3.73
C GLN A 261 1.99 29.13 4.37
N GLU A 262 1.08 28.17 4.61
CA GLU A 262 1.40 26.84 5.13
C GLU A 262 0.61 25.78 4.35
N ILE A 263 1.26 24.65 4.05
CA ILE A 263 0.63 23.45 3.50
C ILE A 263 0.75 22.33 4.53
N LEU A 264 -0.40 21.88 5.01
CA LEU A 264 -0.54 20.78 5.93
C LEU A 264 -1.04 19.55 5.18
N ALA A 265 -0.82 18.37 5.75
CA ALA A 265 -1.42 17.15 5.22
C ALA A 265 -1.90 16.24 6.34
N LEU A 266 -3.06 15.60 6.11
CA LEU A 266 -3.63 14.60 6.99
C LEU A 266 -3.86 13.34 6.18
N ALA A 267 -3.46 12.20 6.73
CA ALA A 267 -3.77 10.89 6.16
C ALA A 267 -4.39 9.96 7.20
N LYS A 268 -5.25 9.07 6.72
CA LYS A 268 -5.87 8.00 7.51
C LYS A 268 -5.35 6.62 7.10
N LYS A 269 -5.20 5.72 8.08
CA LYS A 269 -4.99 4.27 7.88
C LYS A 269 -3.86 3.94 6.90
N ASP A 270 -4.14 3.18 5.84
CA ASP A 270 -3.20 2.72 4.83
C ASP A 270 -2.66 3.84 3.90
N LEU A 271 -3.19 5.07 4.00
CA LEU A 271 -2.60 6.24 3.35
C LEU A 271 -1.57 6.98 4.24
N CYS A 272 -1.46 6.64 5.53
CA CYS A 272 -0.41 7.20 6.39
C CYS A 272 1.02 6.90 5.91
N PRO A 273 1.36 5.66 5.48
CA PRO A 273 2.63 5.37 4.83
C PRO A 273 2.87 6.23 3.58
N VAL A 274 1.85 6.45 2.75
CA VAL A 274 1.95 7.30 1.56
C VAL A 274 2.33 8.73 1.94
N LEU A 275 1.68 9.29 2.95
CA LEU A 275 1.97 10.64 3.42
C LEU A 275 3.37 10.76 4.01
N LEU A 276 3.81 9.78 4.80
CA LEU A 276 5.18 9.73 5.34
C LEU A 276 6.23 9.74 4.22
N HIS A 277 6.03 8.94 3.17
CA HIS A 277 6.94 8.93 2.02
C HIS A 277 6.92 10.27 1.29
N ALA A 278 5.73 10.83 1.00
CA ALA A 278 5.63 12.14 0.33
C ALA A 278 6.32 13.26 1.14
N ALA A 279 6.13 13.27 2.46
CA ALA A 279 6.71 14.26 3.38
C ALA A 279 8.24 14.14 3.54
N ALA A 280 8.78 12.93 3.43
CA ALA A 280 10.22 12.68 3.39
C ALA A 280 10.84 13.04 2.04
N PHE A 281 10.05 13.03 0.96
CA PHE A 281 10.52 13.33 -0.39
C PHE A 281 10.42 14.83 -0.68
N ASP A 282 9.75 15.20 -1.77
CA ASP A 282 9.82 16.56 -2.33
C ASP A 282 8.52 17.34 -2.13
N ALA A 283 7.66 16.90 -1.20
CA ALA A 283 6.42 17.59 -0.85
C ALA A 283 6.71 18.79 0.07
N PRO A 284 6.33 20.02 -0.31
CA PRO A 284 6.50 21.20 0.54
C PRO A 284 5.43 21.22 1.65
N LEU A 285 5.60 20.37 2.67
CA LEU A 285 4.68 20.24 3.81
C LEU A 285 5.28 20.82 5.09
N ASP A 286 4.47 21.59 5.82
CA ASP A 286 4.84 22.26 7.08
C ASP A 286 4.43 21.46 8.32
N LYS A 287 3.29 20.77 8.25
CA LYS A 287 2.76 19.93 9.33
C LYS A 287 2.10 18.68 8.74
N ILE A 288 2.21 17.54 9.42
CA ILE A 288 1.47 16.33 9.05
C ILE A 288 0.72 15.72 10.24
N ALA A 289 -0.44 15.13 9.95
CA ALA A 289 -1.23 14.35 10.89
C ALA A 289 -1.50 12.94 10.33
N LEU A 290 -1.27 11.92 11.15
CA LEU A 290 -1.50 10.51 10.82
C LEU A 290 -2.58 9.97 11.76
N VAL A 291 -3.71 9.56 11.20
CA VAL A 291 -4.87 9.08 11.97
C VAL A 291 -5.03 7.59 11.71
N GLU A 292 -5.04 6.80 12.79
CA GLU A 292 -5.06 5.34 12.74
C GLU A 292 -3.92 4.72 11.90
N PRO A 293 -2.66 5.22 11.95
CA PRO A 293 -1.57 4.55 11.26
C PRO A 293 -1.22 3.23 11.96
N TYR A 294 -0.90 2.18 11.21
CA TYR A 294 -0.12 1.09 11.81
C TYR A 294 1.29 1.61 12.14
N THR A 295 1.82 1.24 13.31
CA THR A 295 3.01 1.88 13.88
C THR A 295 4.29 1.69 13.05
N SER A 296 4.42 0.57 12.34
CA SER A 296 5.69 0.15 11.72
C SER A 296 5.45 -0.96 10.67
N TYR A 297 6.32 -1.07 9.66
CA TYR A 297 6.33 -2.24 8.77
C TYR A 297 6.72 -3.54 9.50
N SER A 298 7.45 -3.41 10.62
CA SER A 298 7.87 -4.55 11.43
C SER A 298 6.69 -5.28 12.10
N THR A 299 5.61 -4.58 12.44
CA THR A 299 4.44 -5.23 13.06
C THR A 299 3.81 -6.22 12.09
N ILE A 300 3.66 -5.82 10.83
CA ILE A 300 3.15 -6.67 9.74
C ILE A 300 4.07 -7.87 9.48
N ALA A 301 5.39 -7.65 9.48
CA ALA A 301 6.36 -8.71 9.18
C ALA A 301 6.57 -9.72 10.33
N LEU A 302 6.36 -9.30 11.59
CA LEU A 302 6.55 -10.12 12.79
C LEU A 302 5.27 -10.83 13.25
N GLN A 303 4.10 -10.42 12.76
CA GLN A 303 2.82 -11.07 13.06
C GLN A 303 2.46 -12.12 12.00
N ARG A 304 1.96 -13.28 12.44
CA ARG A 304 1.58 -14.37 11.54
C ARG A 304 0.36 -14.01 10.70
N TYR A 305 -0.55 -13.30 11.32
CA TYR A 305 -1.72 -12.72 10.69
C TYR A 305 -1.54 -11.21 10.67
N TYR A 306 -2.01 -10.58 9.62
CA TYR A 306 -1.98 -9.12 9.48
C TYR A 306 -3.24 -8.72 8.71
N PHE A 307 -3.59 -7.44 8.77
CA PHE A 307 -4.74 -6.91 8.06
C PHE A 307 -4.44 -6.83 6.56
N PRO A 308 -5.14 -7.58 5.69
CA PRO A 308 -4.84 -7.57 4.24
C PRO A 308 -5.02 -6.20 3.59
N GLY A 309 -5.84 -5.32 4.19
CA GLY A 309 -6.02 -3.93 3.74
C GLY A 309 -4.73 -3.10 3.67
N PHE A 310 -3.70 -3.47 4.44
CA PHE A 310 -2.41 -2.76 4.45
C PHE A 310 -1.48 -3.15 3.29
N VAL A 311 -1.80 -4.17 2.49
CA VAL A 311 -0.87 -4.71 1.48
C VAL A 311 -0.49 -3.67 0.43
N HIS A 312 -1.43 -2.82 0.02
CA HIS A 312 -1.16 -1.74 -0.94
C HIS A 312 -0.36 -0.57 -0.35
N SER A 313 -0.15 -0.54 0.96
CA SER A 313 0.66 0.46 1.66
C SER A 313 2.06 -0.04 2.05
N LEU A 314 2.47 -1.21 1.55
CA LEU A 314 3.79 -1.78 1.79
C LEU A 314 4.80 -1.40 0.72
N VAL A 315 6.04 -1.14 1.14
CA VAL A 315 7.20 -1.00 0.25
C VAL A 315 8.07 -2.26 0.35
N PRO A 316 8.24 -3.02 -0.75
CA PRO A 316 9.09 -4.19 -0.78
C PRO A 316 10.53 -3.86 -0.36
N GLY A 317 11.07 -4.64 0.57
CA GLY A 317 12.45 -4.47 1.03
C GLY A 317 12.69 -3.26 1.94
N ALA A 318 11.65 -2.51 2.36
CA ALA A 318 11.81 -1.33 3.22
C ALA A 318 12.71 -1.60 4.43
N LEU A 319 12.43 -2.65 5.20
CA LEU A 319 13.16 -3.02 6.42
C LEU A 319 14.64 -3.37 6.20
N THR A 320 15.11 -3.49 4.95
CA THR A 320 16.55 -3.59 4.66
C THR A 320 17.30 -2.28 4.89
N ALA A 321 16.59 -1.14 4.89
CA ALA A 321 17.18 0.19 4.97
C ALA A 321 16.46 1.16 5.92
N TYR A 322 15.13 1.04 6.10
CA TYR A 322 14.32 1.92 6.95
C TYR A 322 13.00 1.29 7.39
N ASP A 323 12.35 1.90 8.36
CA ASP A 323 10.98 1.63 8.78
C ASP A 323 10.14 2.93 8.79
N LEU A 324 8.81 2.83 8.94
CA LEU A 324 7.92 4.00 8.99
C LEU A 324 8.28 5.00 10.11
N PRO A 325 8.65 4.56 11.33
CA PRO A 325 9.12 5.49 12.36
C PRO A 325 10.40 6.25 11.98
N ASP A 326 11.25 5.70 11.11
CA ASP A 326 12.45 6.42 10.64
C ASP A 326 12.06 7.57 9.71
N LEU A 327 11.08 7.36 8.82
CA LEU A 327 10.53 8.45 7.98
C LEU A 327 9.85 9.52 8.84
N ALA A 328 9.06 9.10 9.83
CA ALA A 328 8.40 10.02 10.76
C ALA A 328 9.42 10.83 11.59
N ALA A 329 10.49 10.19 12.06
CA ALA A 329 11.58 10.86 12.76
C ALA A 329 12.25 11.90 11.86
N GLY A 330 12.48 11.58 10.58
CA GLY A 330 13.04 12.50 9.57
C GLY A 330 12.19 13.74 9.29
N PHE A 331 10.93 13.79 9.75
CA PHE A 331 10.09 14.97 9.60
C PHE A 331 10.45 16.11 10.57
N ALA A 332 11.14 15.81 11.67
CA ALA A 332 11.61 16.82 12.62
C ALA A 332 12.45 17.92 11.93
N PRO A 333 12.36 19.19 12.36
CA PRO A 333 11.59 19.71 13.50
C PRO A 333 10.16 20.17 13.12
N ARG A 334 9.61 19.72 11.99
CA ARG A 334 8.24 20.06 11.58
C ARG A 334 7.20 19.32 12.43
N LYS A 335 5.98 19.84 12.49
CA LYS A 335 4.99 19.35 13.47
C LYS A 335 4.28 18.08 13.00
N LEU A 336 4.37 17.03 13.81
CA LEU A 336 3.81 15.70 13.53
C LEU A 336 2.78 15.35 14.62
N LEU A 337 1.57 15.00 14.18
CA LEU A 337 0.52 14.43 15.02
C LEU A 337 0.29 12.96 14.64
N ILE A 338 0.23 12.06 15.62
CA ILE A 338 -0.19 10.67 15.45
C ILE A 338 -1.36 10.36 16.38
N VAL A 339 -2.48 9.91 15.83
CA VAL A 339 -3.72 9.62 16.58
C VAL A 339 -4.12 8.16 16.41
N SER A 340 -4.47 7.49 17.51
CA SER A 340 -5.03 6.13 17.55
C SER A 340 -4.25 5.10 16.73
N PRO A 341 -2.91 4.99 16.86
CA PRO A 341 -2.14 4.05 16.05
C PRO A 341 -2.57 2.60 16.26
N THR A 342 -2.40 1.76 15.23
CA THR A 342 -2.71 0.33 15.24
C THR A 342 -1.45 -0.53 15.13
N ASP A 343 -1.58 -1.83 15.35
CA ASP A 343 -0.56 -2.81 14.97
C ASP A 343 -0.76 -3.29 13.51
N GLY A 344 -0.06 -4.36 13.12
CA GLY A 344 -0.14 -4.93 11.78
C GLY A 344 -1.41 -5.76 11.52
N GLU A 345 -2.13 -6.16 12.57
CA GLU A 345 -3.44 -6.83 12.50
C GLU A 345 -4.60 -5.83 12.39
N GLY A 346 -4.31 -4.54 12.62
CA GLY A 346 -5.30 -3.46 12.59
C GLY A 346 -5.94 -3.20 13.95
N ASP A 347 -5.46 -3.84 15.02
CA ASP A 347 -5.91 -3.62 16.38
C ASP A 347 -5.20 -2.39 16.99
N TRP A 348 -5.82 -1.74 17.96
CA TRP A 348 -5.23 -0.59 18.64
C TRP A 348 -3.87 -0.94 19.25
N ALA A 349 -2.85 -0.13 18.94
CA ALA A 349 -1.50 -0.37 19.42
C ALA A 349 -1.44 -0.21 20.95
N THR A 350 -0.84 -1.21 21.61
CA THR A 350 -0.59 -1.15 23.05
C THR A 350 0.42 -0.04 23.39
N ALA A 351 0.39 0.47 24.62
CA ALA A 351 1.36 1.46 25.09
C ALA A 351 2.81 0.99 24.88
N GLY A 352 3.11 -0.28 25.17
CA GLY A 352 4.45 -0.85 24.97
C GLY A 352 4.87 -0.92 23.49
N LEU A 353 3.91 -1.17 22.58
CA LEU A 353 4.16 -1.16 21.14
C LEU A 353 4.47 0.27 20.65
N ILE A 354 3.64 1.24 21.04
CA ILE A 354 3.84 2.66 20.76
C ILE A 354 5.19 3.10 21.33
N ASP A 355 5.54 2.66 22.53
CA ASP A 355 6.79 3.04 23.18
C ASP A 355 8.02 2.58 22.43
N ARG A 356 7.98 1.32 22.00
CA ARG A 356 9.04 0.70 21.22
C ARG A 356 9.17 1.38 19.86
N ASP A 357 8.09 1.44 19.09
CA ASP A 357 8.13 1.84 17.69
C ASP A 357 8.37 3.35 17.53
N PHE A 358 7.82 4.19 18.41
CA PHE A 358 7.98 5.65 18.31
C PHE A 358 9.22 6.18 19.04
N SER A 359 10.03 5.30 19.64
CA SER A 359 11.27 5.68 20.34
C SER A 359 12.23 6.49 19.46
N VAL A 360 12.40 6.10 18.18
CA VAL A 360 13.28 6.82 17.23
C VAL A 360 12.71 8.19 16.86
N ILE A 361 11.39 8.33 16.80
CA ILE A 361 10.71 9.61 16.53
C ILE A 361 10.99 10.56 17.69
N ARG A 362 10.68 10.15 18.92
CA ARG A 362 10.93 10.95 20.13
C ARG A 362 12.39 11.38 20.24
N ARG A 363 13.31 10.44 20.08
CA ARG A 363 14.75 10.73 20.14
C ARG A 363 15.17 11.79 19.12
N ASN A 364 14.67 11.73 17.88
CA ASN A 364 15.04 12.73 16.88
C ASN A 364 14.42 14.11 17.17
N TYR A 365 13.17 14.16 17.65
CA TYR A 365 12.54 15.42 18.05
C TYR A 365 13.21 16.05 19.27
N GLU A 366 13.69 15.24 20.23
CA GLU A 366 14.53 15.68 21.35
C GLU A 366 15.86 16.29 20.86
N VAL A 367 16.59 15.60 19.98
CA VAL A 367 17.86 16.09 19.40
C VAL A 367 17.68 17.41 18.66
N ASN A 368 16.51 17.64 18.06
CA ASN A 368 16.18 18.87 17.35
C ASN A 368 15.53 19.94 18.24
N ASN A 369 15.45 19.75 19.56
CA ASN A 369 14.78 20.65 20.51
C ASN A 369 13.34 20.99 20.09
N ALA A 370 12.59 19.97 19.66
CA ALA A 370 11.25 20.12 19.08
C ALA A 370 10.25 19.14 19.71
N VAL A 371 10.48 18.66 20.93
CA VAL A 371 9.64 17.63 21.60
C VAL A 371 8.16 18.00 21.58
N GLU A 372 7.83 19.27 21.80
CA GLU A 372 6.48 19.84 21.78
C GLU A 372 5.81 19.82 20.40
N ARG A 373 6.58 19.53 19.34
CA ARG A 373 6.09 19.42 17.96
C ARG A 373 5.80 17.98 17.53
N PHE A 374 6.07 17.00 18.40
CA PHE A 374 5.62 15.64 18.21
C PHE A 374 4.49 15.32 19.18
N ILE A 375 3.27 15.25 18.67
CA ILE A 375 2.06 14.99 19.45
C ILE A 375 1.59 13.57 19.14
N THR A 376 1.33 12.78 20.18
CA THR A 376 0.77 11.43 20.04
C THR A 376 -0.42 11.25 20.97
N SER A 377 -1.51 10.68 20.46
CA SER A 377 -2.68 10.33 21.25
C SER A 377 -3.06 8.87 20.97
N PRO A 378 -2.93 7.94 21.95
CA PRO A 378 -3.39 6.57 21.77
C PRO A 378 -4.92 6.51 21.74
N HIS A 379 -5.48 5.41 21.23
CA HIS A 379 -6.92 5.21 21.19
C HIS A 379 -7.54 5.34 22.60
N GLY A 380 -8.65 6.06 22.70
CA GLY A 380 -9.36 6.28 23.97
C GLY A 380 -8.76 7.35 24.90
N ALA A 381 -7.60 7.94 24.58
CA ALA A 381 -7.03 9.02 25.40
C ALA A 381 -7.69 10.39 25.16
N ASN A 382 -8.19 10.63 23.95
CA ASN A 382 -8.96 11.82 23.61
C ASN A 382 -9.98 11.48 22.53
N GLU A 383 -11.27 11.43 22.88
CA GLU A 383 -12.34 11.02 21.95
C GLU A 383 -12.68 12.10 20.93
N ASN A 384 -12.24 13.36 21.14
CA ASN A 384 -12.49 14.46 20.24
C ASN A 384 -11.26 14.79 19.39
N HIS A 385 -11.21 14.23 18.17
CA HIS A 385 -10.14 14.50 17.21
C HIS A 385 -9.97 15.99 16.88
N TYR A 386 -11.03 16.80 16.94
CA TYR A 386 -10.94 18.24 16.64
C TYR A 386 -10.08 19.00 17.65
N LEU A 387 -10.10 18.62 18.94
CA LEU A 387 -9.22 19.21 19.94
C LEU A 387 -7.74 18.90 19.66
N LEU A 388 -7.46 17.68 19.22
CA LEU A 388 -6.10 17.28 18.79
C LEU A 388 -5.66 18.05 17.54
N TYR A 389 -6.58 18.29 16.60
CA TYR A 389 -6.29 19.13 15.43
C TYR A 389 -6.03 20.57 15.83
N GLU A 390 -6.81 21.17 16.73
CA GLU A 390 -6.55 22.52 17.24
C GLU A 390 -5.18 22.63 17.90
N GLU A 391 -4.78 21.63 18.71
CA GLU A 391 -3.44 21.58 19.30
C GLU A 391 -2.35 21.46 18.23
N TRP A 392 -2.54 20.59 17.24
CA TRP A 392 -1.62 20.40 16.12
C TRP A 392 -1.53 21.63 15.21
N LEU A 393 -2.61 22.40 15.05
CA LEU A 393 -2.65 23.58 14.21
C LEU A 393 -1.97 24.81 14.83
N LYS A 394 -1.90 24.90 16.17
CA LYS A 394 -1.06 25.88 16.88
C LYS A 394 0.42 25.70 16.49
#